data_AF-G3IGZ0-F1
#
_entry.id   AF-G3IGZ0-F1
#
_cell.length_a   1.000
_cell.length_b   1.000
_cell.length_c   1.000
_cell.angle_alpha   90.00
_cell.angle_beta   90.00
_cell.angle_gamma   90.00
#
_symmetry.space_group_name_H-M   'P 1'
#
loop_
_entity.id
_entity.type
_entity.pdbx_description
1 polymer ?
#
loop_
_entity_poly.entity_id
_entity_poly.type
_entity_poly.pdbx_seq_one_letter_code
_entity_poly.pdbx_strand_id
1 'polypeptide(L)'
;MAAAAGGPCVRSSRELWTILLGRSALRELSQIEAELNKYWQRLLEGLSYYKPPSSSSAERVKANKDVASPLKELGLRISKFLGLDEEQSVQLLQCYLQEDYRGTRDALKTVLQDERQSQALTLKIADYYYEERTCILRCVLHLLTYFQDERHPYRAEYADCVDKLEKELVLKYRQQFEELYRMEAPTWETHGNLMTERQVSRWFVQCLREQSMLLEIIFLYYAYFEMSPNDLLILTKMFKDQGFGSRQTNRHLVDETMDPFVDRIGYFSALILVEGMDIESLHKCALDDRRELHQFAQDGLVCQDMDRVMLTLGDIPHHAPVLLAWALLRHTLNPEETSSVVRKIGGTAIQLNVFQYLTRLLRSLASGGNDCTTSTACMCVYGLLSFALTSLELHTLGNQQDVIDTACEVLADPSLPELFWGTEPTSGLGIILDSVCGMFPHLLSPLLQLLRALVSGKSTAKKLLHSPGFD
;
A
#
# COMPACT_ATOMS: atom_id res chain seq x y z
N MET A 1 32.96 3.14 21.30
CA MET A 1 31.81 2.25 21.11
C MET A 1 32.32 0.83 20.93
N ALA A 2 32.64 0.19 22.04
CA ALA A 2 32.20 -1.18 22.24
C ALA A 2 30.99 -1.03 23.16
N ALA A 3 29.96 -1.84 22.97
CA ALA A 3 29.04 -2.11 24.07
C ALA A 3 29.91 -2.36 25.32
N ALA A 4 29.66 -1.64 26.41
CA ALA A 4 30.13 -2.13 27.69
C ALA A 4 29.43 -3.48 27.86
N ALA A 5 30.21 -4.56 27.73
CA ALA A 5 29.82 -5.94 27.48
C ALA A 5 29.37 -6.25 26.04
N GLY A 6 30.07 -7.21 25.40
CA GLY A 6 29.77 -7.75 24.07
C GLY A 6 28.46 -8.54 24.01
N GLY A 7 27.34 -7.87 24.24
CA GLY A 7 26.02 -8.33 23.82
C GLY A 7 25.83 -8.10 22.33
N PRO A 8 25.06 -8.95 21.62
CA PRO A 8 24.77 -8.74 20.21
C PRO A 8 24.06 -7.39 20.04
N CYS A 9 24.71 -6.47 19.31
CA CYS A 9 24.06 -5.24 18.86
C CYS A 9 22.82 -5.63 18.05
N VAL A 10 21.65 -5.20 18.52
CA VAL A 10 20.40 -5.44 17.82
C VAL A 10 20.36 -4.46 16.65
N ARG A 11 20.55 -4.99 15.45
CA ARG A 11 20.49 -4.26 14.18
C ARG A 11 19.22 -3.41 14.08
N SER A 12 19.39 -2.17 13.60
CA SER A 12 18.31 -1.24 13.32
C SER A 12 17.49 -1.69 12.10
N SER A 13 16.25 -1.21 12.00
CA SER A 13 15.38 -1.50 10.86
C SER A 13 15.94 -0.86 9.59
N ARG A 14 16.59 0.30 9.70
CA ARG A 14 17.29 0.99 8.62
C ARG A 14 18.52 0.23 8.12
N GLU A 15 19.28 -0.40 9.01
CA GLU A 15 20.38 -1.26 8.59
C GLU A 15 19.87 -2.52 7.88
N LEU A 16 18.80 -3.16 8.40
CA LEU A 16 18.15 -4.28 7.70
C LEU A 16 17.68 -3.86 6.30
N TRP A 17 17.02 -2.71 6.18
CA TRP A 17 16.63 -2.15 4.89
C TRP A 17 17.81 -1.99 3.93
N THR A 18 18.93 -1.47 4.42
CA THR A 18 20.16 -1.29 3.64
C THR A 18 20.76 -2.62 3.17
N ILE A 19 20.66 -3.67 3.99
CA ILE A 19 21.07 -5.04 3.64
C ILE A 19 20.20 -5.58 2.51
N LEU A 20 18.87 -5.48 2.63
CA LEU A 20 17.95 -5.98 1.60
C LEU A 20 18.15 -5.28 0.25
N LEU A 21 18.43 -3.97 0.27
CA LEU A 21 18.79 -3.23 -0.95
C LEU A 21 20.13 -3.64 -1.59
N GLY A 22 20.87 -4.59 -1.03
CA GLY A 22 22.21 -4.99 -1.51
C GLY A 22 23.27 -3.90 -1.34
N ARG A 23 22.98 -2.84 -0.58
CA ARG A 23 23.87 -1.69 -0.36
C ARG A 23 24.83 -1.90 0.80
N SER A 24 24.68 -2.99 1.54
CA SER A 24 25.57 -3.37 2.63
C SER A 24 26.78 -4.19 2.16
N ALA A 25 27.68 -4.51 3.10
CA ALA A 25 28.76 -5.47 2.89
C ALA A 25 28.27 -6.92 2.92
N LEU A 26 27.10 -7.19 3.53
CA LEU A 26 26.46 -8.50 3.52
C LEU A 26 25.79 -8.72 2.17
N ARG A 27 26.27 -9.71 1.43
CA ARG A 27 25.83 -9.97 0.05
C ARG A 27 25.71 -11.45 -0.27
N GLU A 28 26.29 -12.33 0.54
CA GLU A 28 26.20 -13.77 0.36
C GLU A 28 24.79 -14.25 0.72
N LEU A 29 24.28 -15.21 -0.05
CA LEU A 29 22.94 -15.79 0.13
C LEU A 29 22.68 -16.22 1.57
N SER A 30 23.62 -16.97 2.16
CA SER A 30 23.54 -17.44 3.55
C SER A 30 23.51 -16.30 4.58
N GLN A 31 24.14 -15.16 4.30
CA GLN A 31 24.11 -13.99 5.17
C GLN A 31 22.75 -13.31 5.10
N ILE A 32 22.20 -13.12 3.90
CA ILE A 32 20.85 -12.55 3.72
C ILE A 32 19.80 -13.45 4.38
N GLU A 33 19.89 -14.76 4.17
CA GLU A 33 19.02 -15.74 4.81
C GLU A 33 19.11 -15.67 6.34
N ALA A 34 20.33 -15.60 6.90
CA ALA A 34 20.53 -15.49 8.35
C ALA A 34 19.93 -14.20 8.93
N GLU A 35 20.04 -13.08 8.21
CA GLU A 35 19.43 -11.80 8.61
C GLU A 35 17.90 -11.87 8.60
N LEU A 36 17.30 -12.41 7.53
CA LEU A 36 15.85 -12.61 7.44
C LEU A 36 15.36 -13.57 8.54
N ASN A 37 16.05 -14.68 8.76
CA ASN A 37 15.74 -15.65 9.82
C ASN A 37 15.86 -15.06 11.23
N LYS A 38 16.72 -14.06 11.43
CA LYS A 38 16.87 -13.39 12.71
C LYS A 38 15.78 -12.35 12.96
N TYR A 39 15.30 -11.68 11.91
CA TYR A 39 14.41 -10.52 12.02
C TYR A 39 12.98 -10.74 11.50
N TRP A 40 12.62 -11.93 11.03
CA TRP A 40 11.27 -12.19 10.48
C TRP A 40 10.14 -11.85 11.46
N GLN A 41 10.31 -12.08 12.76
CA GLN A 41 9.28 -11.72 13.76
C GLN A 41 9.04 -10.21 13.81
N ARG A 42 10.10 -9.41 13.71
CA ARG A 42 9.98 -7.94 13.62
C ARG A 42 9.24 -7.53 12.35
N LEU A 43 9.52 -8.18 11.22
CA LEU A 43 8.82 -7.93 9.96
C LEU A 43 7.34 -8.31 10.06
N LEU A 44 7.02 -9.43 10.71
CA LEU A 44 5.65 -9.87 10.95
C LEU A 44 4.88 -8.95 11.90
N GLU A 45 5.54 -8.47 12.97
CA GLU A 45 4.95 -7.53 13.92
C GLU A 45 4.79 -6.12 13.33
N GLY A 46 5.57 -5.75 12.31
CA GLY A 46 5.47 -4.45 11.66
C GLY A 46 5.69 -3.29 12.64
N LEU A 47 4.76 -2.36 12.68
CA LEU A 47 4.77 -1.23 13.60
C LEU A 47 4.52 -1.65 15.05
N SER A 48 3.79 -2.74 15.29
CA SER A 48 3.53 -3.28 16.64
C SER A 48 4.78 -3.85 17.31
N TYR A 49 5.88 -4.01 16.56
CA TYR A 49 7.20 -4.27 17.16
C TYR A 49 7.58 -3.19 18.18
N TYR A 50 7.19 -1.93 17.93
CA TYR A 50 7.39 -0.82 18.84
C TYR A 50 6.24 -0.72 19.84
N LYS A 51 6.50 -1.17 21.06
CA LYS A 51 5.50 -1.39 22.11
C LYS A 51 5.24 -0.10 22.89
N PRO A 52 4.07 0.04 23.52
CA PRO A 52 3.79 1.15 24.43
C PRO A 52 4.62 1.04 25.72
N PRO A 53 4.75 2.13 26.50
CA PRO A 53 5.47 2.13 27.77
C PRO A 53 4.89 1.14 28.78
N SER A 54 5.75 0.57 29.62
CA SER A 54 5.30 -0.33 30.69
C SER A 54 6.14 -0.18 31.97
N SER A 55 5.49 -0.29 33.13
CA SER A 55 6.17 -0.23 34.43
C SER A 55 7.32 -1.25 34.54
N SER A 56 7.10 -2.45 33.99
CA SER A 56 8.09 -3.51 33.94
C SER A 56 9.34 -3.12 33.14
N SER A 57 9.17 -2.50 31.97
CA SER A 57 10.28 -2.03 31.13
C SER A 57 11.04 -0.87 31.79
N ALA A 58 10.31 0.09 32.37
CA ALA A 58 10.90 1.18 33.15
C ALA A 58 11.77 0.68 34.32
N GLU A 59 11.32 -0.34 35.04
CA GLU A 59 12.08 -0.98 36.12
C GLU A 59 13.33 -1.68 35.60
N ARG A 60 13.24 -2.41 34.47
CA ARG A 60 14.39 -3.05 33.83
C ARG A 60 15.44 -2.04 33.38
N VAL A 61 15.05 -0.93 32.76
CA VAL A 61 15.97 0.17 32.39
C VAL A 61 16.68 0.73 33.60
N LYS A 62 15.96 1.00 34.70
CA LYS A 62 16.55 1.50 35.95
C LYS A 62 17.56 0.51 36.52
N ALA A 63 17.23 -0.78 36.53
CA ALA A 63 18.07 -1.86 37.05
C ALA A 63 19.30 -2.19 36.18
N ASN A 64 19.26 -1.91 34.87
CA ASN A 64 20.31 -2.30 33.92
C ASN A 64 21.65 -1.60 34.22
N LYS A 65 22.67 -2.31 34.72
CA LYS A 65 23.95 -1.69 35.11
C LYS A 65 24.88 -1.36 33.94
N ASP A 66 24.58 -1.87 32.74
CA ASP A 66 25.44 -1.73 31.55
C ASP A 66 25.23 -0.39 30.82
N VAL A 67 24.16 0.33 31.16
CA VAL A 67 23.83 1.65 30.60
C VAL A 67 24.13 2.76 31.61
N ALA A 68 24.85 3.79 31.18
CA ALA A 68 25.17 4.95 32.03
C ALA A 68 23.90 5.73 32.44
N SER A 69 23.86 6.25 33.68
CA SER A 69 22.68 6.96 34.22
C SER A 69 22.14 8.07 33.31
N PRO A 70 22.97 8.97 32.73
CA PRO A 70 22.47 10.04 31.88
C PRO A 70 21.77 9.53 30.60
N LEU A 71 22.20 8.37 30.08
CA LEU A 71 21.57 7.74 28.92
C LEU A 71 20.25 7.06 29.29
N LYS A 72 20.14 6.47 30.48
CA LYS A 72 18.87 5.94 30.99
C LYS A 72 17.86 7.05 31.17
N GLU A 73 18.26 8.15 31.80
CA GLU A 73 17.40 9.31 32.04
C GLU A 73 16.91 9.94 30.74
N LEU A 74 17.80 10.08 29.74
CA LEU A 74 17.40 10.52 28.41
C LEU A 74 16.49 9.50 27.72
N GLY A 75 16.78 8.20 27.80
CA GLY A 75 15.95 7.13 27.25
C GLY A 75 14.53 7.12 27.82
N LEU A 76 14.38 7.34 29.14
CA LEU A 76 13.07 7.47 29.78
C LEU A 76 12.32 8.75 29.33
N ARG A 77 13.03 9.86 29.09
CA ARG A 77 12.43 11.07 28.51
C ARG A 77 11.98 10.86 27.06
N ILE A 78 12.76 10.14 26.27
CA ILE A 78 12.41 9.76 24.90
C ILE A 78 11.19 8.85 24.89
N SER A 79 11.15 7.85 25.77
CA SER A 79 10.01 6.95 25.96
C SER A 79 8.72 7.74 26.22
N LYS A 80 8.76 8.67 27.18
CA LYS A 80 7.61 9.56 27.45
C LYS A 80 7.22 10.40 26.23
N PHE A 81 8.21 10.98 25.52
CA PHE A 81 7.94 11.84 24.37
C PHE A 81 7.34 11.09 23.17
N LEU A 82 7.76 9.85 22.95
CA LEU A 82 7.33 9.04 21.79
C LEU A 82 6.15 8.11 22.10
N GLY A 83 5.79 7.93 23.38
CA GLY A 83 4.87 6.87 23.78
C GLY A 83 5.43 5.48 23.45
N LEU A 84 6.75 5.31 23.63
CA LEU A 84 7.49 4.09 23.27
C LEU A 84 7.99 3.38 24.53
N ASP A 85 8.03 2.06 24.50
CA ASP A 85 8.63 1.22 25.54
C ASP A 85 10.02 1.73 25.98
N GLU A 86 10.27 1.68 27.28
CA GLU A 86 11.44 2.27 27.91
C GLU A 86 12.75 1.60 27.45
N GLU A 87 12.78 0.27 27.34
CA GLU A 87 13.94 -0.47 26.82
C GLU A 87 14.17 -0.18 25.34
N GLN A 88 13.08 -0.16 24.54
CA GLN A 88 13.18 0.18 23.12
C GLN A 88 13.65 1.62 22.91
N SER A 89 13.27 2.55 23.78
CA SER A 89 13.72 3.95 23.73
C SER A 89 15.22 4.09 24.03
N VAL A 90 15.74 3.33 24.99
CA VAL A 90 17.18 3.29 25.27
C VAL A 90 17.95 2.63 24.12
N GLN A 91 17.42 1.54 23.57
CA GLN A 91 18.01 0.87 22.41
C GLN A 91 18.06 1.81 21.19
N LEU A 92 16.96 2.51 20.90
CA LEU A 92 16.86 3.48 19.82
C LEU A 92 17.90 4.61 19.97
N LEU A 93 18.03 5.16 21.18
CA LEU A 93 19.08 6.13 21.50
C LEU A 93 20.47 5.58 21.22
N GLN A 94 20.75 4.33 21.62
CA GLN A 94 22.05 3.70 21.38
C GLN A 94 22.33 3.49 19.88
N CYS A 95 21.34 3.03 19.10
CA CYS A 95 21.46 2.90 17.65
C CYS A 95 21.73 4.25 17.00
N TYR A 96 20.98 5.30 17.36
CA TYR A 96 21.21 6.65 16.86
C TYR A 96 22.63 7.16 17.18
N LEU A 97 23.10 6.95 18.41
CA LEU A 97 24.45 7.33 18.83
C LEU A 97 25.55 6.56 18.08
N GLN A 98 25.26 5.34 17.63
CA GLN A 98 26.18 4.51 16.87
C GLN A 98 26.25 4.90 15.39
N GLU A 99 25.09 5.15 14.78
CA GLU A 99 24.99 5.29 13.32
C GLU A 99 25.07 6.76 12.86
N ASP A 100 24.38 7.66 13.57
CA ASP A 100 24.08 9.02 13.09
C ASP A 100 24.73 10.14 13.91
N TYR A 101 25.04 9.89 15.18
CA TYR A 101 25.66 10.92 16.01
C TYR A 101 27.10 11.19 15.58
N ARG A 102 27.36 12.41 15.11
CA ARG A 102 28.68 12.84 14.63
C ARG A 102 29.57 13.50 15.70
N GLY A 103 29.08 13.62 16.94
CA GLY A 103 29.82 14.22 18.04
C GLY A 103 30.78 13.26 18.76
N THR A 104 31.74 13.80 19.49
CA THR A 104 32.65 13.00 20.33
C THR A 104 31.98 12.60 21.66
N ARG A 105 32.62 11.71 22.42
CA ARG A 105 32.12 11.29 23.75
C ARG A 105 32.02 12.45 24.73
N ASP A 106 32.96 13.39 24.71
CA ASP A 106 32.94 14.54 25.62
C ASP A 106 31.93 15.60 25.16
N ALA A 107 31.72 15.73 23.85
CA ALA A 107 30.60 16.52 23.32
C ALA A 107 29.26 15.94 23.79
N LEU A 108 29.07 14.61 23.74
CA LEU A 108 27.85 13.97 24.20
C LEU A 108 27.58 14.23 25.68
N LYS A 109 28.59 14.16 26.56
CA LYS A 109 28.42 14.51 27.98
C LYS A 109 27.88 15.94 28.15
N THR A 110 28.40 16.87 27.37
CA THR A 110 27.96 18.28 27.38
C THR A 110 26.51 18.39 26.89
N VAL A 111 26.15 17.69 25.81
CA VAL A 111 24.77 17.63 25.29
C VAL A 111 23.79 17.08 26.33
N LEU A 112 24.19 16.05 27.08
CA LEU A 112 23.35 15.42 28.10
C LEU A 112 23.18 16.28 29.36
N GLN A 113 24.11 17.19 29.64
CA GLN A 113 24.06 18.11 30.77
C GLN A 113 23.33 19.41 30.44
N ASP A 114 23.35 19.85 29.19
CA ASP A 114 22.63 21.03 28.72
C ASP A 114 21.19 20.65 28.30
N GLU A 115 20.20 21.19 29.01
CA GLU A 115 18.80 20.82 28.79
C GLU A 115 18.31 21.15 27.37
N ARG A 116 18.73 22.29 26.80
CA ARG A 116 18.33 22.69 25.44
C ARG A 116 18.91 21.76 24.38
N GLN A 117 20.18 21.40 24.50
CA GLN A 117 20.83 20.46 23.60
C GLN A 117 20.27 19.04 23.76
N SER A 118 19.97 18.63 25.00
CA SER A 118 19.32 17.35 25.27
C SER A 118 17.93 17.27 24.64
N GLN A 119 17.14 18.35 24.70
CA GLN A 119 15.83 18.41 24.03
C GLN A 119 15.97 18.36 22.51
N ALA A 120 16.95 19.07 21.94
CA ALA A 120 17.24 18.99 20.52
C ALA A 120 17.66 17.58 20.08
N LEU A 121 18.41 16.85 20.92
CA LEU A 121 18.74 15.46 20.70
C LEU A 121 17.50 14.56 20.74
N THR A 122 16.57 14.76 21.69
CA THR A 122 15.29 14.03 21.73
C THR A 122 14.51 14.17 20.43
N LEU A 123 14.42 15.38 19.87
CA LEU A 123 13.73 15.61 18.59
C LEU A 123 14.42 14.91 17.42
N LYS A 124 15.76 14.85 17.39
CA LYS A 124 16.49 14.07 16.37
C LYS A 124 16.25 12.57 16.48
N ILE A 125 16.09 12.07 17.71
CA ILE A 125 15.80 10.66 17.96
C ILE A 125 14.35 10.32 17.55
N ALA A 126 13.42 11.27 17.69
CA ALA A 126 12.07 11.12 17.16
C ALA A 126 12.06 10.97 15.64
N ASP A 127 12.85 11.79 14.93
CA ASP A 127 13.01 11.67 13.49
C ASP A 127 13.60 10.31 13.09
N TYR A 128 14.60 9.85 13.85
CA TYR A 128 15.19 8.52 13.67
C TYR A 128 14.17 7.40 13.93
N TYR A 129 13.32 7.52 14.94
CA TYR A 129 12.25 6.57 15.25
C TYR A 129 11.25 6.44 14.10
N TYR A 130 10.81 7.55 13.52
CA TYR A 130 9.89 7.54 12.39
C TYR A 130 10.53 6.90 11.15
N GLU A 131 11.81 7.12 10.90
CA GLU A 131 12.53 6.42 9.82
C GLU A 131 12.64 4.92 10.11
N GLU A 132 12.95 4.53 11.35
CA GLU A 132 13.03 3.12 11.75
C GLU A 132 11.70 2.37 11.51
N ARG A 133 10.57 2.97 11.89
CA ARG A 133 9.21 2.45 11.62
C ARG A 133 8.95 2.31 10.12
N THR A 134 9.27 3.36 9.36
CA THR A 134 9.14 3.38 7.90
C THR A 134 9.99 2.28 7.26
N CYS A 135 11.21 2.06 7.74
CA CYS A 135 12.12 1.05 7.23
C CYS A 135 11.62 -0.38 7.45
N ILE A 136 10.92 -0.69 8.56
CA ILE A 136 10.28 -2.00 8.74
C ILE A 136 9.28 -2.26 7.61
N LEU A 137 8.38 -1.30 7.36
CA LEU A 137 7.38 -1.42 6.31
C LEU A 137 8.03 -1.53 4.92
N ARG A 138 9.08 -0.75 4.64
CA ARG A 138 9.86 -0.86 3.39
C ARG A 138 10.48 -2.24 3.20
N CYS A 139 10.98 -2.86 4.27
CA CYS A 139 11.53 -4.21 4.18
C CYS A 139 10.46 -5.20 3.72
N VAL A 140 9.26 -5.17 4.32
CA VAL A 140 8.16 -6.06 3.94
C VAL A 140 7.69 -5.78 2.52
N LEU A 141 7.52 -4.51 2.15
CA LEU A 141 7.15 -4.12 0.80
C LEU A 141 8.14 -4.65 -0.25
N HIS A 142 9.44 -4.56 0.04
CA HIS A 142 10.50 -5.04 -0.84
C HIS A 142 10.52 -6.56 -0.96
N LEU A 143 10.26 -7.29 0.14
CA LEU A 143 10.10 -8.75 0.07
C LEU A 143 8.92 -9.12 -0.85
N LEU A 144 7.75 -8.52 -0.65
CA LEU A 144 6.57 -8.77 -1.50
C LEU A 144 6.78 -8.35 -2.96
N THR A 145 7.65 -7.37 -3.21
CA THR A 145 7.99 -6.94 -4.58
C THR A 145 8.84 -7.98 -5.32
N TYR A 146 9.78 -8.64 -4.64
CA TYR A 146 10.85 -9.40 -5.29
C TYR A 146 10.84 -10.90 -5.00
N PHE A 147 9.98 -11.41 -4.11
CA PHE A 147 9.95 -12.84 -3.78
C PHE A 147 9.59 -13.74 -4.97
N GLN A 148 8.93 -13.22 -6.01
CA GLN A 148 8.65 -13.92 -7.27
C GLN A 148 9.41 -13.36 -8.48
N ASP A 149 10.33 -12.42 -8.30
CA ASP A 149 11.12 -11.89 -9.41
C ASP A 149 12.29 -12.82 -9.73
N GLU A 150 12.20 -13.53 -10.86
CA GLU A 150 13.25 -14.45 -11.35
C GLU A 150 14.60 -13.74 -11.63
N ARG A 151 14.60 -12.42 -11.76
CA ARG A 151 15.82 -11.62 -11.99
C ARG A 151 16.48 -11.18 -10.68
N HIS A 152 15.79 -11.31 -9.55
CA HIS A 152 16.30 -10.84 -8.28
C HIS A 152 17.31 -11.84 -7.67
N PRO A 153 18.52 -11.41 -7.27
CA PRO A 153 19.57 -12.31 -6.81
C PRO A 153 19.23 -13.04 -5.50
N TYR A 154 18.33 -12.47 -4.69
CA TYR A 154 17.91 -13.00 -3.39
C TYR A 154 16.48 -13.56 -3.40
N ARG A 155 15.96 -13.91 -4.58
CA ARG A 155 14.56 -14.34 -4.76
C ARG A 155 14.21 -15.53 -3.86
N ALA A 156 15.07 -16.55 -3.78
CA ALA A 156 14.82 -17.75 -2.98
C ALA A 156 14.73 -17.42 -1.48
N GLU A 157 15.66 -16.64 -0.96
CA GLU A 157 15.68 -16.22 0.45
C GLU A 157 14.48 -15.34 0.79
N TYR A 158 14.01 -14.52 -0.16
CA TYR A 158 12.84 -13.69 0.01
C TYR A 158 11.56 -14.51 0.00
N ALA A 159 11.42 -15.48 -0.90
CA ALA A 159 10.30 -16.42 -0.94
C ALA A 159 10.20 -17.20 0.38
N ASP A 160 11.31 -17.79 0.85
CA ASP A 160 11.35 -18.51 2.12
C ASP A 160 10.97 -17.64 3.32
N CYS A 161 11.29 -16.34 3.26
CA CYS A 161 10.87 -15.40 4.29
C CYS A 161 9.38 -15.07 4.18
N VAL A 162 8.85 -14.81 2.98
CA VAL A 162 7.43 -14.52 2.76
C VAL A 162 6.56 -15.69 3.21
N ASP A 163 6.97 -16.94 2.94
CA ASP A 163 6.26 -18.16 3.38
C ASP A 163 6.10 -18.22 4.92
N LYS A 164 7.04 -17.63 5.67
CA LYS A 164 6.95 -17.53 7.15
C LYS A 164 6.01 -16.42 7.61
N LEU A 165 5.84 -15.38 6.80
CA LEU A 165 5.02 -14.21 7.12
C LEU A 165 3.55 -14.41 6.72
N GLU A 166 3.33 -15.02 5.56
CA GLU A 166 2.06 -15.02 4.79
C GLU A 166 0.83 -15.17 5.68
N LYS A 167 0.75 -16.28 6.44
CA LYS A 167 -0.45 -16.69 7.19
C LYS A 167 -0.99 -15.65 8.16
N GLU A 168 -0.13 -14.83 8.74
CA GLU A 168 -0.50 -13.86 9.77
C GLU A 168 -0.29 -12.40 9.34
N LEU A 169 0.43 -12.17 8.23
CA LEU A 169 0.88 -10.83 7.84
C LEU A 169 -0.30 -9.88 7.64
N VAL A 170 -1.25 -10.25 6.78
CA VAL A 170 -2.41 -9.40 6.45
C VAL A 170 -3.25 -9.11 7.69
N LEU A 171 -3.46 -10.10 8.55
CA LEU A 171 -4.27 -9.93 9.77
C LEU A 171 -3.64 -8.90 10.70
N LYS A 172 -2.32 -9.01 10.94
CA LYS A 172 -1.59 -8.09 11.81
C LYS A 172 -1.50 -6.68 11.22
N TYR A 173 -1.26 -6.56 9.92
CA TYR A 173 -1.11 -5.26 9.26
C TYR A 173 -2.46 -4.53 9.15
N ARG A 174 -3.56 -5.27 8.94
CA ARG A 174 -4.92 -4.73 9.01
C ARG A 174 -5.25 -4.19 10.41
N GLN A 175 -4.90 -4.92 11.47
CA GLN A 175 -5.09 -4.46 12.85
C GLN A 175 -4.31 -3.17 13.14
N GLN A 176 -3.05 -3.10 12.71
CA GLN A 176 -2.22 -1.90 12.85
C GLN A 176 -2.81 -0.70 12.12
N PHE A 177 -3.34 -0.91 10.92
CA PHE A 177 -4.03 0.15 10.19
C PHE A 177 -5.26 0.65 10.95
N GLU A 178 -6.07 -0.26 11.50
CA GLU A 178 -7.24 0.06 12.32
C GLU A 178 -6.89 0.85 13.59
N GLU A 179 -5.82 0.46 14.29
CA GLU A 179 -5.32 1.17 15.45
C GLU A 179 -4.83 2.57 15.09
N LEU A 180 -4.08 2.71 13.99
CA LEU A 180 -3.50 3.99 13.57
C LEU A 180 -4.53 5.06 13.25
N TYR A 181 -5.57 4.75 12.47
CA TYR A 181 -6.55 5.78 12.09
C TYR A 181 -7.50 6.15 13.25
N ARG A 182 -7.56 5.31 14.29
CA ARG A 182 -8.33 5.57 15.52
C ARG A 182 -7.52 6.28 16.60
N MET A 183 -6.19 6.29 16.50
CA MET A 183 -5.30 6.83 17.51
C MET A 183 -5.53 8.32 17.75
N GLU A 184 -5.66 8.71 19.02
CA GLU A 184 -5.79 10.12 19.41
C GLU A 184 -4.43 10.84 19.36
N ALA A 185 -4.45 12.12 19.00
CA ALA A 185 -3.24 12.93 18.92
C ALA A 185 -2.53 13.04 20.29
N PRO A 186 -1.19 12.95 20.33
CA PRO A 186 -0.43 13.14 21.55
C PRO A 186 -0.54 14.59 22.04
N THR A 187 -0.56 14.77 23.35
CA THR A 187 -0.66 16.09 24.00
C THR A 187 0.57 16.36 24.86
N TRP A 188 0.76 17.61 25.27
CA TRP A 188 1.81 17.97 26.23
C TRP A 188 1.61 17.30 27.60
N GLU A 189 0.36 16.98 27.98
CA GLU A 189 0.04 16.29 29.24
C GLU A 189 0.49 14.83 29.20
N THR A 190 0.25 14.16 28.07
CA THR A 190 0.57 12.75 27.87
C THR A 190 2.05 12.54 27.53
N HIS A 191 2.61 13.36 26.63
CA HIS A 191 3.94 13.17 26.04
C HIS A 191 4.98 14.24 26.48
N GLY A 192 4.59 15.17 27.34
CA GLY A 192 5.48 16.22 27.89
C GLY A 192 5.62 17.46 27.00
N ASN A 193 6.27 18.48 27.54
CA ASN A 193 6.29 19.85 26.97
C ASN A 193 6.94 19.97 25.57
N LEU A 194 7.69 18.96 25.12
CA LEU A 194 8.24 18.94 23.76
C LEU A 194 7.16 18.65 22.70
N MET A 195 6.00 18.11 23.10
CA MET A 195 4.87 17.82 22.22
C MET A 195 4.10 19.11 21.87
N THR A 196 4.75 19.96 21.09
CA THR A 196 4.19 21.19 20.52
C THR A 196 3.27 20.89 19.34
N GLU A 197 2.46 21.86 18.91
CA GLU A 197 1.62 21.74 17.69
C GLU A 197 2.42 21.28 16.46
N ARG A 198 3.66 21.77 16.32
CA ARG A 198 4.56 21.33 15.25
C ARG A 198 4.89 19.84 15.35
N GLN A 199 5.14 19.31 16.55
CA GLN A 199 5.43 17.89 16.70
C GLN A 199 4.18 17.04 16.52
N VAL A 200 3.01 17.52 16.95
CA VAL A 200 1.73 16.86 16.71
C VAL A 200 1.42 16.77 15.21
N SER A 201 1.65 17.85 14.45
CA SER A 201 1.53 17.85 12.99
C SER A 201 2.49 16.83 12.35
N ARG A 202 3.75 16.79 12.77
CA ARG A 202 4.74 15.81 12.26
C ARG A 202 4.36 14.37 12.59
N TRP A 203 3.90 14.11 13.80
CA TRP A 203 3.38 12.81 14.21
C TRP A 203 2.22 12.39 13.32
N PHE A 204 1.28 13.30 13.05
CA PHE A 204 0.11 12.99 12.24
C PHE A 204 0.47 12.72 10.77
N VAL A 205 1.40 13.48 10.18
CA VAL A 205 1.97 13.17 8.86
C VAL A 205 2.58 11.78 8.84
N GLN A 206 3.30 11.39 9.90
CA GLN A 206 3.86 10.05 10.01
C GLN A 206 2.76 8.99 10.08
N CYS A 207 1.67 9.21 10.83
CA CYS A 207 0.53 8.29 10.88
C CYS A 207 -0.12 8.10 9.50
N LEU A 208 -0.34 9.17 8.73
CA LEU A 208 -0.92 9.07 7.39
C LEU A 208 0.02 8.34 6.42
N ARG A 209 1.33 8.59 6.51
CA ARG A 209 2.34 7.85 5.75
C ARG A 209 2.31 6.36 6.08
N GLU A 210 2.31 6.01 7.36
CA GLU A 210 2.27 4.62 7.82
C GLU A 210 0.98 3.92 7.40
N GLN A 211 -0.18 4.59 7.49
CA GLN A 211 -1.45 4.08 6.96
C GLN A 211 -1.34 3.76 5.45
N SER A 212 -0.80 4.70 4.65
CA SER A 212 -0.64 4.49 3.22
C SER A 212 0.28 3.31 2.88
N MET A 213 1.37 3.13 3.64
CA MET A 213 2.31 2.03 3.43
C MET A 213 1.77 0.68 3.88
N LEU A 214 1.00 0.64 4.98
CA LEU A 214 0.32 -0.59 5.40
C LEU A 214 -0.68 -1.05 4.33
N LEU A 215 -1.46 -0.13 3.77
CA LEU A 215 -2.40 -0.45 2.70
C LEU A 215 -1.68 -0.88 1.41
N GLU A 216 -0.55 -0.26 1.07
CA GLU A 216 0.27 -0.70 -0.06
C GLU A 216 0.77 -2.14 0.10
N ILE A 217 1.23 -2.51 1.30
CA ILE A 217 1.64 -3.87 1.63
C ILE A 217 0.46 -4.84 1.55
N ILE A 218 -0.71 -4.45 2.06
CA ILE A 218 -1.93 -5.26 1.99
C ILE A 218 -2.37 -5.45 0.53
N PHE A 219 -2.28 -4.40 -0.30
CA PHE A 219 -2.59 -4.48 -1.73
C PHE A 219 -1.68 -5.45 -2.45
N LEU A 220 -0.35 -5.31 -2.29
CA LEU A 220 0.59 -6.25 -2.90
C LEU A 220 0.42 -7.67 -2.38
N TYR A 221 0.12 -7.86 -1.10
CA TYR A 221 -0.19 -9.19 -0.56
C TYR A 221 -1.34 -9.84 -1.34
N TYR A 222 -2.47 -9.13 -1.50
CA TYR A 222 -3.64 -9.70 -2.18
C TYR A 222 -3.48 -9.83 -3.70
N ALA A 223 -2.47 -9.21 -4.30
CA ALA A 223 -2.11 -9.48 -5.69
C ALA A 223 -1.45 -10.86 -5.91
N TYR A 224 -0.95 -11.50 -4.84
CA TYR A 224 -0.31 -12.82 -4.90
C TYR A 224 -1.09 -13.91 -4.15
N PHE A 225 -1.88 -13.53 -3.15
CA PHE A 225 -2.63 -14.45 -2.29
C PHE A 225 -4.12 -14.17 -2.38
N GLU A 226 -4.92 -15.22 -2.54
CA GLU A 226 -6.37 -15.11 -2.68
C GLU A 226 -7.03 -14.48 -1.44
N MET A 227 -7.87 -13.48 -1.65
CA MET A 227 -8.70 -12.88 -0.60
C MET A 227 -9.98 -13.68 -0.41
N SER A 228 -10.29 -14.08 0.83
CA SER A 228 -11.57 -14.73 1.11
C SER A 228 -12.75 -13.73 1.06
N PRO A 229 -13.98 -14.17 0.74
CA PRO A 229 -15.16 -13.32 0.75
C PRO A 229 -15.40 -12.60 2.08
N ASN A 230 -15.09 -13.27 3.20
CA ASN A 230 -15.22 -12.69 4.54
C ASN A 230 -14.19 -11.58 4.79
N ASP A 231 -12.94 -11.76 4.35
CA ASP A 231 -11.92 -10.71 4.48
C ASP A 231 -12.27 -9.48 3.63
N LEU A 232 -12.79 -9.69 2.41
CA LEU A 232 -13.29 -8.59 1.58
C LEU A 232 -14.39 -7.80 2.31
N LEU A 233 -15.35 -8.49 2.93
CA LEU A 233 -16.43 -7.84 3.68
C LEU A 233 -15.89 -7.06 4.90
N ILE A 234 -14.92 -7.61 5.62
CA ILE A 234 -14.26 -6.92 6.75
C ILE A 234 -13.57 -5.65 6.27
N LEU A 235 -12.76 -5.73 5.22
CA LEU A 235 -12.05 -4.59 4.64
C LEU A 235 -13.02 -3.53 4.11
N THR A 236 -14.10 -3.96 3.45
CA THR A 236 -15.13 -3.05 2.94
C THR A 236 -15.79 -2.25 4.07
N LYS A 237 -16.15 -2.91 5.17
CA LYS A 237 -16.72 -2.25 6.36
C LYS A 237 -15.69 -1.29 6.98
N MET A 238 -14.45 -1.74 7.15
CA MET A 238 -13.37 -0.92 7.70
C MET A 238 -13.10 0.34 6.88
N PHE A 239 -12.97 0.23 5.56
CA PHE A 239 -12.72 1.37 4.68
C PHE A 239 -13.92 2.31 4.60
N LYS A 240 -15.16 1.78 4.64
CA LYS A 240 -16.35 2.61 4.77
C LYS A 240 -16.34 3.42 6.07
N ASP A 241 -16.02 2.80 7.20
CA ASP A 241 -16.01 3.47 8.50
C ASP A 241 -14.96 4.58 8.55
N GLN A 242 -13.77 4.30 7.99
CA GLN A 242 -12.68 5.27 7.81
C GLN A 242 -12.94 6.28 6.67
N GLY A 243 -14.02 6.09 5.89
CA GLY A 243 -14.36 6.94 4.74
C GLY A 243 -13.24 6.99 3.68
N PHE A 244 -12.56 5.87 3.41
CA PHE A 244 -11.47 5.78 2.45
C PHE A 244 -10.38 6.84 2.71
N GLY A 245 -9.99 6.98 3.98
CA GLY A 245 -9.01 7.97 4.45
C GLY A 245 -9.58 9.34 4.79
N SER A 246 -10.77 9.71 4.31
CA SER A 246 -11.35 11.04 4.56
C SER A 246 -11.84 11.27 6.00
N ARG A 247 -12.15 10.20 6.74
CA ARG A 247 -12.54 10.27 8.15
C ARG A 247 -11.35 9.87 9.03
N GLN A 248 -10.62 10.88 9.48
CA GLN A 248 -9.53 10.73 10.44
C GLN A 248 -9.98 11.19 11.83
N THR A 249 -9.63 10.46 12.90
CA THR A 249 -9.87 10.90 14.29
C THR A 249 -9.33 12.31 14.53
N ASN A 250 -8.14 12.60 13.98
CA ASN A 250 -7.47 13.89 14.11
C ASN A 250 -7.68 14.80 12.90
N ARG A 251 -8.87 14.79 12.26
CA ARG A 251 -9.17 15.57 11.05
C ARG A 251 -8.85 17.07 11.16
N HIS A 252 -8.94 17.64 12.36
CA HIS A 252 -8.61 19.04 12.63
C HIS A 252 -7.11 19.37 12.44
N LEU A 253 -6.24 18.36 12.37
CA LEU A 253 -4.81 18.51 12.08
C LEU A 253 -4.48 18.40 10.59
N VAL A 254 -5.45 18.00 9.75
CA VAL A 254 -5.24 17.86 8.31
C VAL A 254 -5.11 19.25 7.68
N ASP A 255 -4.03 19.46 6.94
CA ASP A 255 -3.84 20.60 6.06
C ASP A 255 -3.62 20.13 4.61
N GLU A 256 -3.61 21.06 3.66
CA GLU A 256 -3.47 20.78 2.22
C GLU A 256 -2.19 20.01 1.87
N THR A 257 -1.15 20.08 2.71
CA THR A 257 0.11 19.36 2.47
C THR A 257 -0.03 17.86 2.72
N MET A 258 -1.11 17.45 3.42
CA MET A 258 -1.40 16.06 3.77
C MET A 258 -2.36 15.38 2.79
N ASP A 259 -3.02 16.14 1.91
CA ASP A 259 -3.96 15.62 0.90
C ASP A 259 -3.38 14.46 0.07
N PRO A 260 -2.10 14.48 -0.37
CA PRO A 260 -1.53 13.36 -1.12
C PRO A 260 -1.53 12.03 -0.34
N PHE A 261 -1.39 12.07 0.99
CA PHE A 261 -1.44 10.85 1.80
C PHE A 261 -2.88 10.35 1.95
N VAL A 262 -3.84 11.26 2.14
CA VAL A 262 -5.27 10.91 2.20
C VAL A 262 -5.74 10.29 0.90
N ASP A 263 -5.37 10.90 -0.24
CA ASP A 263 -5.64 10.36 -1.57
C ASP A 263 -5.01 8.96 -1.74
N ARG A 264 -3.74 8.78 -1.35
CA ARG A 264 -3.05 7.48 -1.44
C ARG A 264 -3.73 6.40 -0.59
N ILE A 265 -4.23 6.75 0.59
CA ILE A 265 -5.05 5.84 1.43
C ILE A 265 -6.32 5.44 0.66
N GLY A 266 -7.06 6.42 0.12
CA GLY A 266 -8.27 6.14 -0.66
C GLY A 266 -8.01 5.31 -1.93
N TYR A 267 -6.89 5.56 -2.62
CA TYR A 267 -6.46 4.78 -3.78
C TYR A 267 -6.20 3.32 -3.43
N PHE A 268 -5.40 3.03 -2.41
CA PHE A 268 -5.16 1.64 -2.01
C PHE A 268 -6.40 0.98 -1.42
N SER A 269 -7.24 1.69 -0.65
CA SER A 269 -8.52 1.14 -0.21
C SER A 269 -9.39 0.71 -1.39
N ALA A 270 -9.46 1.51 -2.45
CA ALA A 270 -10.20 1.15 -3.66
C ALA A 270 -9.57 -0.06 -4.38
N LEU A 271 -8.25 -0.04 -4.61
CA LEU A 271 -7.53 -1.13 -5.28
C LEU A 271 -7.64 -2.46 -4.54
N ILE A 272 -7.46 -2.47 -3.21
CA ILE A 272 -7.59 -3.69 -2.39
C ILE A 272 -8.98 -4.32 -2.57
N LEU A 273 -10.04 -3.52 -2.58
CA LEU A 273 -11.39 -4.05 -2.76
C LEU A 273 -11.65 -4.55 -4.18
N VAL A 274 -11.11 -3.88 -5.21
CA VAL A 274 -11.23 -4.35 -6.60
C VAL A 274 -10.44 -5.64 -6.81
N GLU A 275 -9.22 -5.71 -6.29
CA GLU A 275 -8.38 -6.90 -6.33
C GLU A 275 -9.05 -8.08 -5.62
N GLY A 276 -9.59 -7.85 -4.42
CA GLY A 276 -10.28 -8.89 -3.66
C GLY A 276 -11.61 -9.36 -4.27
N MET A 277 -12.19 -8.63 -5.22
CA MET A 277 -13.33 -9.11 -6.01
C MET A 277 -12.91 -10.06 -7.14
N ASP A 278 -11.61 -10.18 -7.42
CA ASP A 278 -11.00 -11.09 -8.39
C ASP A 278 -11.70 -11.07 -9.76
N ILE A 279 -11.80 -9.87 -10.33
CA ILE A 279 -12.46 -9.63 -11.62
C ILE A 279 -11.79 -10.43 -12.75
N GLU A 280 -10.49 -10.73 -12.64
CA GLU A 280 -9.80 -11.57 -13.61
C GLU A 280 -10.31 -13.02 -13.57
N SER A 281 -10.41 -13.63 -12.39
CA SER A 281 -11.01 -14.97 -12.24
C SER A 281 -12.47 -14.97 -12.67
N LEU A 282 -13.23 -13.94 -12.32
CA LEU A 282 -14.61 -13.79 -12.78
C LEU A 282 -14.71 -13.78 -14.31
N HIS A 283 -13.83 -13.04 -14.99
CA HIS A 283 -13.79 -12.98 -16.46
C HIS A 283 -13.50 -14.36 -17.06
N LYS A 284 -12.51 -15.09 -16.53
CA LYS A 284 -12.20 -16.47 -16.95
C LYS A 284 -13.40 -17.39 -16.75
N CYS A 285 -14.04 -17.34 -15.58
CA CYS A 285 -15.22 -18.13 -15.25
C CYS A 285 -16.40 -17.82 -16.18
N ALA A 286 -16.59 -16.55 -16.57
CA ALA A 286 -17.65 -16.13 -17.47
C ALA A 286 -17.43 -16.62 -18.91
N LEU A 287 -16.18 -16.57 -19.41
CA LEU A 287 -15.83 -17.06 -20.75
C LEU A 287 -15.99 -18.57 -20.88
N ASP A 288 -15.64 -19.31 -19.82
CA ASP A 288 -15.74 -20.78 -19.79
C ASP A 288 -17.14 -21.30 -19.41
N ASP A 289 -18.09 -20.41 -19.13
CA ASP A 289 -19.44 -20.72 -18.60
C ASP A 289 -19.40 -21.56 -17.29
N ARG A 290 -18.42 -21.28 -16.42
CA ARG A 290 -18.18 -21.95 -15.13
C ARG A 290 -18.22 -20.97 -13.96
N ARG A 291 -19.29 -20.18 -13.89
CA ARG A 291 -19.45 -19.08 -12.91
C ARG A 291 -19.49 -19.56 -11.47
N GLU A 292 -19.92 -20.80 -11.26
CA GLU A 292 -19.98 -21.49 -9.96
C GLU A 292 -18.62 -21.71 -9.30
N LEU A 293 -17.52 -21.60 -10.06
CA LEU A 293 -16.15 -21.71 -9.55
C LEU A 293 -15.65 -20.43 -8.91
N HIS A 294 -16.28 -19.29 -9.18
CA HIS A 294 -15.91 -18.03 -8.56
C HIS A 294 -16.25 -18.05 -7.07
N GLN A 295 -15.35 -17.57 -6.21
CA GLN A 295 -15.51 -17.58 -4.75
C GLN A 295 -16.84 -16.97 -4.24
N PHE A 296 -17.38 -15.97 -4.94
CA PHE A 296 -18.66 -15.34 -4.56
C PHE A 296 -19.92 -16.03 -5.09
N ALA A 297 -19.80 -17.09 -5.88
CA ALA A 297 -20.95 -17.76 -6.49
C ALA A 297 -21.82 -18.51 -5.46
N GLN A 298 -21.22 -19.01 -4.38
CA GLN A 298 -21.90 -19.82 -3.36
C GLN A 298 -22.13 -19.06 -2.03
N ASP A 299 -21.51 -17.89 -1.86
CA ASP A 299 -21.54 -17.09 -0.61
C ASP A 299 -22.68 -16.06 -0.58
N GLY A 300 -23.91 -16.54 -0.70
CA GLY A 300 -25.12 -15.69 -0.80
C GLY A 300 -25.29 -14.69 0.36
N LEU A 301 -24.91 -15.07 1.59
CA LEU A 301 -25.02 -14.18 2.76
C LEU A 301 -24.00 -13.04 2.72
N VAL A 302 -22.74 -13.33 2.39
CA VAL A 302 -21.69 -12.31 2.25
C VAL A 302 -22.05 -11.35 1.12
N CYS A 303 -22.54 -11.89 0.00
CA CYS A 303 -23.06 -11.10 -1.13
C CYS A 303 -24.19 -10.14 -0.71
N GLN A 304 -25.16 -10.59 0.10
CA GLN A 304 -26.24 -9.73 0.60
C GLN A 304 -25.73 -8.62 1.54
N ASP A 305 -24.78 -8.94 2.42
CA ASP A 305 -24.19 -7.96 3.31
C ASP A 305 -23.33 -6.94 2.56
N MET A 306 -22.57 -7.40 1.56
CA MET A 306 -21.84 -6.53 0.65
C MET A 306 -22.79 -5.58 -0.11
N ASP A 307 -23.90 -6.07 -0.67
CA ASP A 307 -24.89 -5.21 -1.34
C ASP A 307 -25.39 -4.09 -0.42
N ARG A 308 -25.70 -4.42 0.85
CA ARG A 308 -26.14 -3.44 1.85
C ARG A 308 -25.05 -2.41 2.11
N VAL A 309 -23.79 -2.81 2.17
CA VAL A 309 -22.67 -1.89 2.37
C VAL A 309 -22.47 -1.01 1.13
N MET A 310 -22.44 -1.59 -0.07
CA MET A 310 -22.26 -0.87 -1.34
C MET A 310 -23.35 0.17 -1.59
N LEU A 311 -24.62 -0.15 -1.26
CA LEU A 311 -25.73 0.80 -1.36
C LEU A 311 -25.60 2.02 -0.43
N THR A 312 -24.76 1.95 0.60
CA THR A 312 -24.48 3.06 1.52
C THR A 312 -23.23 3.85 1.14
N LEU A 313 -22.43 3.36 0.19
CA LEU A 313 -21.32 4.13 -0.35
C LEU A 313 -21.91 5.30 -1.16
N GLY A 314 -21.62 6.51 -0.70
CA GLY A 314 -22.16 7.75 -1.23
C GLY A 314 -21.33 8.32 -2.37
N ASP A 315 -21.27 9.64 -2.41
CA ASP A 315 -20.75 10.48 -3.49
C ASP A 315 -19.23 10.75 -3.43
N ILE A 316 -18.47 9.90 -2.72
CA ILE A 316 -17.01 10.03 -2.63
C ILE A 316 -16.38 9.33 -3.85
N PRO A 317 -15.48 10.00 -4.60
CA PRO A 317 -14.86 9.42 -5.80
C PRO A 317 -14.16 8.08 -5.58
N HIS A 318 -13.55 7.86 -4.40
CA HIS A 318 -12.89 6.59 -4.05
C HIS A 318 -13.81 5.37 -4.12
N HIS A 319 -15.14 5.57 -4.00
CA HIS A 319 -16.10 4.47 -4.10
C HIS A 319 -16.31 3.99 -5.55
N ALA A 320 -16.06 4.84 -6.54
CA ALA A 320 -16.44 4.59 -7.92
C ALA A 320 -15.93 3.25 -8.51
N PRO A 321 -14.62 2.91 -8.42
CA PRO A 321 -14.13 1.64 -8.98
C PRO A 321 -14.66 0.42 -8.20
N VAL A 322 -14.84 0.54 -6.89
CA VAL A 322 -15.39 -0.53 -6.04
C VAL A 322 -16.83 -0.82 -6.43
N LEU A 323 -17.63 0.22 -6.63
CA LEU A 323 -19.02 0.10 -7.06
C LEU A 323 -19.12 -0.51 -8.47
N LEU A 324 -18.26 -0.08 -9.41
CA LEU A 324 -18.23 -0.66 -10.76
C LEU A 324 -17.87 -2.15 -10.71
N ALA A 325 -16.79 -2.51 -10.01
CA ALA A 325 -16.34 -3.89 -9.88
C ALA A 325 -17.42 -4.78 -9.24
N TRP A 326 -18.06 -4.30 -8.18
CA TRP A 326 -19.14 -5.06 -7.53
C TRP A 326 -20.38 -5.20 -8.42
N ALA A 327 -20.76 -4.16 -9.15
CA ALA A 327 -21.88 -4.23 -10.09
C ALA A 327 -21.62 -5.25 -11.20
N LEU A 328 -20.41 -5.28 -11.77
CA LEU A 328 -20.00 -6.27 -12.76
C LEU A 328 -20.06 -7.70 -12.18
N LEU A 329 -19.44 -7.91 -11.02
CA LEU A 329 -19.46 -9.20 -10.32
C LEU A 329 -20.88 -9.73 -10.12
N ARG A 330 -21.77 -8.89 -9.59
CA ARG A 330 -23.15 -9.29 -9.31
C ARG A 330 -23.98 -9.48 -10.57
N HIS A 331 -23.77 -8.67 -11.60
CA HIS A 331 -24.42 -8.86 -12.89
C HIS A 331 -24.06 -10.20 -13.51
N THR A 332 -22.79 -10.57 -13.47
CA THR A 332 -22.28 -11.81 -14.09
C THR A 332 -22.73 -13.05 -13.34
N LEU A 333 -22.66 -13.04 -12.00
CA LEU A 333 -23.02 -14.22 -11.19
C LEU A 333 -24.54 -14.40 -11.06
N ASN A 334 -25.32 -13.33 -10.91
CA ASN A 334 -26.76 -13.40 -10.59
C ASN A 334 -27.61 -12.36 -11.35
N PRO A 335 -27.75 -12.49 -12.69
CA PRO A 335 -28.37 -11.47 -13.53
C PRO A 335 -29.87 -11.25 -13.25
N GLU A 336 -30.61 -12.29 -12.86
CA GLU A 336 -32.08 -12.23 -12.69
C GLU A 336 -32.52 -11.65 -11.33
N GLU A 337 -31.83 -11.98 -10.24
CA GLU A 337 -32.29 -11.68 -8.88
C GLU A 337 -31.95 -10.27 -8.39
N THR A 338 -30.96 -9.59 -8.99
CA THR A 338 -30.33 -8.39 -8.39
C THR A 338 -30.37 -7.13 -9.26
N SER A 339 -31.11 -7.15 -10.37
CA SER A 339 -30.95 -6.16 -11.45
C SER A 339 -31.17 -4.70 -11.04
N SER A 340 -32.06 -4.40 -10.07
CA SER A 340 -32.32 -3.02 -9.63
C SER A 340 -31.19 -2.47 -8.74
N VAL A 341 -30.67 -3.28 -7.83
CA VAL A 341 -29.56 -2.93 -6.93
C VAL A 341 -28.28 -2.76 -7.75
N VAL A 342 -27.99 -3.72 -8.63
CA VAL A 342 -26.82 -3.70 -9.51
C VAL A 342 -26.84 -2.47 -10.42
N ARG A 343 -27.98 -2.17 -11.05
CA ARG A 343 -28.12 -0.97 -11.90
C ARG A 343 -27.90 0.33 -11.12
N LYS A 344 -28.39 0.41 -9.88
CA LYS A 344 -28.17 1.58 -9.02
C LYS A 344 -26.69 1.75 -8.69
N ILE A 345 -26.03 0.68 -8.25
CA ILE A 345 -24.61 0.67 -7.88
C ILE A 345 -23.75 1.05 -9.09
N GLY A 346 -23.95 0.40 -10.24
CA GLY A 346 -23.23 0.69 -11.47
C GLY A 346 -23.49 2.12 -11.98
N GLY A 347 -24.74 2.58 -11.93
CA GLY A 347 -25.11 3.96 -12.28
C GLY A 347 -24.38 5.00 -11.43
N THR A 348 -24.27 4.78 -10.11
CA THR A 348 -23.49 5.64 -9.22
C THR A 348 -22.01 5.65 -9.59
N ALA A 349 -21.41 4.50 -9.92
CA ALA A 349 -20.00 4.44 -10.33
C ALA A 349 -19.70 5.31 -11.57
N ILE A 350 -20.58 5.25 -12.58
CA ILE A 350 -20.45 6.08 -13.79
C ILE A 350 -20.65 7.56 -13.47
N GLN A 351 -21.64 7.91 -12.63
CA GLN A 351 -21.88 9.29 -12.19
C GLN A 351 -20.69 9.88 -11.42
N LEU A 352 -19.91 9.05 -10.73
CA LEU A 352 -18.69 9.44 -10.04
C LEU A 352 -17.45 9.52 -10.95
N ASN A 353 -17.62 9.41 -12.27
CA ASN A 353 -16.55 9.48 -13.27
C ASN A 353 -15.42 8.48 -13.00
N VAL A 354 -15.79 7.20 -12.79
CA VAL A 354 -14.86 6.11 -12.42
C VAL A 354 -13.58 6.08 -13.26
N PHE A 355 -13.65 6.26 -14.58
CA PHE A 355 -12.48 6.21 -15.46
C PHE A 355 -11.55 7.44 -15.28
N GLN A 356 -12.13 8.62 -15.08
CA GLN A 356 -11.33 9.81 -14.73
C GLN A 356 -10.62 9.62 -13.38
N TYR A 357 -11.29 9.00 -12.41
CA TYR A 357 -10.70 8.65 -11.12
C TYR A 357 -9.56 7.64 -11.27
N LEU A 358 -9.76 6.55 -12.02
CA LEU A 358 -8.76 5.52 -12.26
C LEU A 358 -7.50 6.08 -12.95
N THR A 359 -7.67 6.95 -13.94
CA THR A 359 -6.56 7.66 -14.59
C THR A 359 -5.75 8.49 -13.59
N ARG A 360 -6.43 9.24 -12.71
CA ARG A 360 -5.76 10.06 -11.67
C ARG A 360 -5.01 9.20 -10.67
N LEU A 361 -5.63 8.11 -10.23
CA LEU A 361 -5.04 7.14 -9.31
C LEU A 361 -3.73 6.59 -9.88
N LEU A 362 -3.74 6.08 -11.11
CA LEU A 362 -2.56 5.49 -11.75
C LEU A 362 -1.43 6.53 -11.91
N ARG A 363 -1.75 7.74 -12.37
CA ARG A 363 -0.78 8.84 -12.47
C ARG A 363 -0.18 9.21 -11.12
N SER A 364 -1.00 9.22 -10.07
CA SER A 364 -0.53 9.52 -8.72
C SER A 364 0.44 8.47 -8.20
N LEU A 365 0.18 7.19 -8.45
CA LEU A 365 1.08 6.11 -8.04
C LEU A 365 2.40 6.15 -8.85
N ALA A 366 2.31 6.34 -10.17
CA ALA A 366 3.47 6.43 -11.05
C ALA A 366 4.39 7.64 -10.78
N SER A 367 3.90 8.68 -10.09
CA SER A 367 4.69 9.87 -9.75
C SER A 367 5.93 9.55 -8.88
N GLY A 368 5.92 8.42 -8.16
CA GLY A 368 7.07 7.90 -7.39
C GLY A 368 8.10 7.13 -8.22
N GLY A 369 7.85 6.92 -9.52
CA GLY A 369 8.56 6.00 -10.40
C GLY A 369 7.71 4.77 -10.73
N ASN A 370 8.11 4.01 -11.77
CA ASN A 370 7.44 2.75 -12.10
C ASN A 370 8.02 1.63 -11.23
N ASP A 371 7.31 1.29 -10.15
CA ASP A 371 7.61 0.19 -9.25
C ASP A 371 6.59 -0.94 -9.39
N CYS A 372 6.84 -2.07 -8.72
CA CYS A 372 5.93 -3.21 -8.77
C CYS A 372 4.51 -2.86 -8.32
N THR A 373 4.36 -2.02 -7.29
CA THR A 373 3.05 -1.52 -6.85
C THR A 373 2.29 -0.86 -8.00
N THR A 374 2.95 0.02 -8.75
CA THR A 374 2.34 0.71 -9.89
C THR A 374 1.96 -0.26 -11.00
N SER A 375 2.83 -1.21 -11.35
CA SER A 375 2.51 -2.24 -12.36
C SER A 375 1.36 -3.15 -11.92
N THR A 376 1.30 -3.53 -10.64
CA THR A 376 0.20 -4.31 -10.07
C THR A 376 -1.11 -3.53 -10.10
N ALA A 377 -1.08 -2.22 -9.77
CA ALA A 377 -2.24 -1.36 -9.90
C ALA A 377 -2.71 -1.24 -11.36
N CYS A 378 -1.77 -1.10 -12.32
CA CYS A 378 -2.08 -1.11 -13.74
C CYS A 378 -2.74 -2.42 -14.18
N MET A 379 -2.25 -3.58 -13.73
CA MET A 379 -2.86 -4.89 -13.99
C MET A 379 -4.29 -4.98 -13.44
N CYS A 380 -4.49 -4.58 -12.18
CA CYS A 380 -5.81 -4.57 -11.53
C CYS A 380 -6.82 -3.70 -12.31
N VAL A 381 -6.42 -2.49 -12.70
CA VAL A 381 -7.25 -1.58 -13.49
C VAL A 381 -7.47 -2.08 -14.92
N TYR A 382 -6.46 -2.68 -15.55
CA TYR A 382 -6.58 -3.32 -16.86
C TYR A 382 -7.62 -4.45 -16.82
N GLY A 383 -7.58 -5.31 -15.80
CA GLY A 383 -8.55 -6.39 -15.60
C GLY A 383 -9.98 -5.86 -15.47
N LEU A 384 -10.19 -4.86 -14.61
CA LEU A 384 -11.49 -4.21 -14.43
C LEU A 384 -12.00 -3.57 -15.73
N LEU A 385 -11.17 -2.78 -16.40
CA LEU A 385 -11.53 -2.09 -17.64
C LEU A 385 -11.83 -3.09 -18.76
N SER A 386 -10.99 -4.10 -18.93
CA SER A 386 -11.17 -5.16 -19.92
C SER A 386 -12.50 -5.88 -19.71
N PHE A 387 -12.81 -6.28 -18.48
CA PHE A 387 -14.05 -6.96 -18.19
C PHE A 387 -15.28 -6.07 -18.36
N ALA A 388 -15.20 -4.79 -17.98
CA ALA A 388 -16.27 -3.82 -18.19
C ALA A 388 -16.61 -3.66 -19.68
N LEU A 389 -15.58 -3.57 -20.55
CA LEU A 389 -15.76 -3.45 -22.00
C LEU A 389 -16.33 -4.71 -22.64
N THR A 390 -15.91 -5.89 -22.17
CA THR A 390 -16.46 -7.16 -22.65
C THR A 390 -17.92 -7.34 -22.22
N SER A 391 -18.27 -6.88 -21.02
CA SER A 391 -19.59 -7.13 -20.42
C SER A 391 -20.65 -6.07 -20.74
N LEU A 392 -20.22 -4.85 -21.06
CA LEU A 392 -21.09 -3.69 -21.25
C LEU A 392 -20.79 -2.97 -22.56
N GLU A 393 -21.81 -2.36 -23.16
CA GLU A 393 -21.62 -1.56 -24.36
C GLU A 393 -20.84 -0.28 -24.04
N LEU A 394 -19.83 0.07 -24.86
CA LEU A 394 -18.91 1.19 -24.61
C LEU A 394 -19.62 2.52 -24.33
N HIS A 395 -20.76 2.80 -24.96
CA HIS A 395 -21.51 4.05 -24.76
C HIS A 395 -22.24 4.13 -23.41
N THR A 396 -22.37 3.01 -22.68
CA THR A 396 -22.97 2.95 -21.34
C THR A 396 -21.96 3.25 -20.22
N LEU A 397 -20.66 3.23 -20.55
CA LEU A 397 -19.55 3.45 -19.62
C LEU A 397 -19.27 4.94 -19.33
N GLY A 398 -20.19 5.83 -19.69
CA GLY A 398 -20.06 7.27 -19.50
C GLY A 398 -19.23 7.94 -20.59
N ASN A 399 -18.31 8.81 -20.21
CA ASN A 399 -17.50 9.56 -21.16
C ASN A 399 -16.44 8.67 -21.83
N GLN A 400 -16.56 8.50 -23.15
CA GLN A 400 -15.66 7.67 -23.94
C GLN A 400 -14.20 8.15 -23.90
N GLN A 401 -13.94 9.46 -23.80
CA GLN A 401 -12.57 9.95 -23.70
C GLN A 401 -11.92 9.53 -22.39
N ASP A 402 -12.65 9.53 -21.27
CA ASP A 402 -12.11 9.10 -19.98
C ASP A 402 -11.77 7.60 -19.99
N VAL A 403 -12.57 6.79 -20.68
CA VAL A 403 -12.31 5.36 -20.90
C VAL A 403 -11.03 5.17 -21.73
N ILE A 404 -10.86 5.93 -22.82
CA ILE A 404 -9.68 5.89 -23.69
C ILE A 404 -8.43 6.36 -22.93
N ASP A 405 -8.54 7.44 -22.14
CA ASP A 405 -7.44 7.96 -21.33
C ASP A 405 -6.99 6.92 -20.28
N THR A 406 -7.95 6.23 -19.65
CA THR A 406 -7.65 5.14 -18.71
C THR A 406 -6.95 3.98 -19.41
N ALA A 407 -7.43 3.59 -20.60
CA ALA A 407 -6.81 2.54 -21.41
C ALA A 407 -5.37 2.91 -21.79
N CYS A 408 -5.12 4.16 -22.19
CA CYS A 408 -3.79 4.64 -22.51
C CYS A 408 -2.87 4.64 -21.29
N GLU A 409 -3.39 5.00 -20.11
CA GLU A 409 -2.62 5.04 -18.86
C GLU A 409 -2.19 3.63 -18.43
N VAL A 410 -3.09 2.63 -18.48
CA VAL A 410 -2.68 1.24 -18.18
C VAL A 410 -1.69 0.73 -19.22
N LEU A 411 -1.94 0.96 -20.52
CA LEU A 411 -1.06 0.49 -21.60
C LEU A 411 0.31 1.20 -21.64
N ALA A 412 0.49 2.28 -20.90
CA ALA A 412 1.80 2.90 -20.70
C ALA A 412 2.74 2.02 -19.85
N ASP A 413 2.20 1.10 -19.04
CA ASP A 413 3.02 0.09 -18.37
C ASP A 413 3.60 -0.89 -19.41
N PRO A 414 4.93 -1.11 -19.42
CA PRO A 414 5.59 -1.86 -20.48
C PRO A 414 5.19 -3.34 -20.57
N SER A 415 4.62 -3.91 -19.51
CA SER A 415 4.20 -5.32 -19.48
C SER A 415 2.83 -5.57 -20.14
N LEU A 416 1.96 -4.56 -20.22
CA LEU A 416 0.56 -4.72 -20.64
C LEU A 416 0.32 -4.75 -22.15
N PRO A 417 1.06 -4.02 -23.00
CA PRO A 417 0.85 -4.08 -24.44
C PRO A 417 1.00 -5.49 -25.03
N GLU A 418 1.88 -6.33 -24.48
CA GLU A 418 2.01 -7.71 -24.96
C GLU A 418 0.76 -8.54 -24.64
N LEU A 419 0.17 -8.35 -23.46
CA LEU A 419 -1.09 -8.96 -23.04
C LEU A 419 -2.27 -8.48 -23.92
N PHE A 420 -2.34 -7.18 -24.19
CA PHE A 420 -3.34 -6.60 -25.10
C PHE A 420 -3.34 -7.32 -26.46
N TRP A 421 -2.17 -7.45 -27.09
CA TRP A 421 -2.06 -8.11 -28.39
C TRP A 421 -2.20 -9.64 -28.36
N GLY A 422 -2.24 -10.24 -27.17
CA GLY A 422 -2.56 -11.66 -26.98
C GLY A 422 -4.06 -11.93 -26.82
N THR A 423 -4.85 -10.88 -26.60
CA THR A 423 -6.29 -10.95 -26.36
C THR A 423 -7.06 -10.84 -27.70
N GLU A 424 -8.24 -11.45 -27.80
CA GLU A 424 -9.05 -11.36 -29.01
C GLU A 424 -9.50 -9.91 -29.27
N PRO A 425 -9.46 -9.41 -30.54
CA PRO A 425 -9.83 -8.03 -30.86
C PRO A 425 -11.24 -7.62 -30.45
N THR A 426 -12.17 -8.59 -30.41
CA THR A 426 -13.58 -8.40 -30.03
C THR A 426 -13.82 -8.42 -28.52
N SER A 427 -12.77 -8.42 -27.70
CA SER A 427 -12.84 -8.51 -26.26
C SER A 427 -11.92 -7.50 -25.57
N GLY A 428 -12.24 -7.13 -24.33
CA GLY A 428 -11.41 -6.26 -23.52
C GLY A 428 -11.13 -4.90 -24.17
N LEU A 429 -9.88 -4.45 -24.05
CA LEU A 429 -9.44 -3.17 -24.62
C LEU A 429 -9.39 -3.19 -26.16
N GLY A 430 -9.45 -4.37 -26.81
CA GLY A 430 -9.53 -4.48 -28.28
C GLY A 430 -10.78 -3.78 -28.85
N ILE A 431 -11.87 -3.78 -28.08
CA ILE A 431 -13.12 -3.08 -28.39
C ILE A 431 -12.88 -1.56 -28.53
N ILE A 432 -12.01 -0.99 -27.70
CA ILE A 432 -11.65 0.43 -27.81
C ILE A 432 -10.90 0.68 -29.11
N LEU A 433 -9.92 -0.19 -29.45
CA LEU A 433 -9.13 -0.05 -30.68
C LEU A 433 -10.03 -0.09 -31.92
N ASP A 434 -10.93 -1.06 -32.02
CA ASP A 434 -11.90 -1.16 -33.12
C ASP A 434 -12.77 0.10 -33.21
N SER A 435 -13.28 0.58 -32.07
CA SER A 435 -14.08 1.80 -32.00
C SER A 435 -13.31 3.04 -32.49
N VAL A 436 -12.07 3.26 -32.05
CA VAL A 436 -11.27 4.43 -32.47
C VAL A 436 -10.82 4.34 -33.92
N CYS A 437 -10.57 3.14 -34.43
CA CYS A 437 -10.32 2.90 -35.85
C CYS A 437 -11.55 3.25 -36.70
N GLY A 438 -12.76 2.85 -36.26
CA GLY A 438 -14.01 3.20 -36.93
C GLY A 438 -14.31 4.70 -36.96
N MET A 439 -13.76 5.48 -36.02
CA MET A 439 -13.89 6.95 -36.00
C MET A 439 -12.86 7.67 -36.87
N PHE A 440 -11.79 7.00 -37.30
CA PHE A 440 -10.79 7.57 -38.22
C PHE A 440 -11.35 7.65 -39.65
N PRO A 441 -11.05 8.71 -40.44
CA PRO A 441 -10.17 9.84 -40.13
C PRO A 441 -10.85 11.03 -39.42
N HIS A 442 -12.14 10.92 -39.08
CA HIS A 442 -12.90 12.02 -38.50
C HIS A 442 -12.36 12.45 -37.12
N LEU A 443 -11.92 11.50 -36.28
CA LEU A 443 -11.27 11.75 -35.00
C LEU A 443 -9.90 11.07 -34.94
N LEU A 444 -8.85 11.85 -35.18
CA LEU A 444 -7.47 11.35 -35.20
C LEU A 444 -6.85 11.18 -33.80
N SER A 445 -7.17 12.09 -32.87
CA SER A 445 -6.48 12.15 -31.57
C SER A 445 -6.60 10.86 -30.75
N PRO A 446 -7.79 10.26 -30.55
CA PRO A 446 -7.91 9.07 -29.70
C PRO A 446 -7.17 7.85 -30.25
N LEU A 447 -7.18 7.69 -31.57
CA LEU A 447 -6.43 6.64 -32.25
C LEU A 447 -4.92 6.81 -32.03
N LEU A 448 -4.38 8.02 -32.27
CA LEU A 448 -2.95 8.27 -32.07
C LEU A 448 -2.51 8.11 -30.61
N GLN A 449 -3.35 8.50 -29.65
CA GLN A 449 -3.09 8.31 -28.23
C GLN A 449 -2.97 6.81 -27.89
N LEU A 450 -3.94 6.01 -28.31
CA LEU A 450 -3.95 4.57 -28.03
C LEU A 450 -2.80 3.85 -28.71
N LEU A 451 -2.52 4.15 -29.99
CA LEU A 451 -1.40 3.56 -30.72
C LEU A 451 -0.06 3.93 -30.07
N ARG A 452 0.09 5.16 -29.57
CA ARG A 452 1.30 5.57 -28.84
C ARG A 452 1.50 4.77 -27.56
N ALA A 453 0.44 4.50 -26.80
CA ALA A 453 0.52 3.69 -25.58
C ALA A 453 0.88 2.23 -25.90
N LEU A 454 0.34 1.68 -27.00
CA LEU A 454 0.59 0.29 -27.43
C LEU A 454 2.02 0.03 -27.93
N VAL A 455 2.78 1.07 -28.29
CA VAL A 455 4.17 0.94 -28.75
C VAL A 455 5.12 1.04 -27.56
N SER A 456 5.22 -0.04 -26.78
CA SER A 456 6.20 -0.18 -25.70
C SER A 456 7.54 -0.81 -26.12
N GLY A 457 7.57 -1.53 -27.25
CA GLY A 457 8.75 -2.27 -27.69
C GLY A 457 8.73 -2.71 -29.16
N LYS A 458 9.82 -3.37 -29.59
CA LYS A 458 9.97 -3.83 -30.99
C LYS A 458 8.91 -4.87 -31.40
N SER A 459 8.51 -5.75 -30.48
CA SER A 459 7.48 -6.77 -30.71
C SER A 459 6.13 -6.13 -30.98
N THR A 460 5.70 -5.22 -30.11
CA THR A 460 4.41 -4.54 -30.19
C THR A 460 4.35 -3.54 -31.35
N ALA A 461 5.45 -2.86 -31.67
CA ALA A 461 5.56 -2.02 -32.87
C ALA A 461 5.32 -2.83 -34.16
N LYS A 462 5.88 -4.03 -34.28
CA LYS A 462 5.65 -4.91 -35.44
C LYS A 462 4.20 -5.37 -35.53
N LYS A 463 3.58 -5.75 -34.40
CA LYS A 463 2.17 -6.17 -34.38
C LYS A 463 1.25 -5.04 -34.85
N LEU A 464 1.53 -3.81 -34.43
CA LEU A 464 0.78 -2.62 -34.85
C LEU A 464 0.92 -2.33 -36.35
N LEU A 465 2.15 -2.41 -36.89
CA LEU A 465 2.42 -2.22 -38.32
C LEU A 465 1.80 -3.31 -39.23
N HIS A 466 1.45 -4.47 -38.68
CA HIS A 466 0.87 -5.59 -39.42
C HIS A 466 -0.61 -5.84 -39.08
N SER A 467 -1.26 -4.93 -38.35
CA SER A 467 -2.66 -5.08 -37.96
C SER A 467 -3.60 -4.72 -39.12
N PRO A 468 -4.54 -5.61 -39.51
CA PRO A 468 -5.48 -5.36 -40.60
C PRO A 468 -6.42 -4.22 -40.21
N GLY A 469 -6.26 -3.06 -40.85
CA GLY A 469 -6.96 -1.81 -40.51
C GLY A 469 -6.13 -0.55 -40.75
N PHE A 470 -4.81 -0.70 -40.93
CA PHE A 470 -3.88 0.39 -41.25
C PHE A 470 -3.23 0.28 -42.65
N ASP A 471 -3.63 -0.72 -43.45
CA ASP A 471 -3.25 -0.89 -44.87
C ASP A 471 -4.29 -0.28 -45.82
#